data_AF-A0A1G3ZXK4-F1
#
_entry.id   AF-A0A1G3ZXK4-F1
#
_cell.length_a   1.000
_cell.length_b   1.000
_cell.length_c   1.000
_cell.angle_alpha   90.00
_cell.angle_beta   90.00
_cell.angle_gamma   90.00
#
_symmetry.space_group_name_H-M   'P 1'
#
loop_
_entity.id
_entity.type
_entity.pdbx_description
1 polymer ?
#
loop_
_entity_poly.entity_id
_entity_poly.type
_entity_poly.pdbx_seq_one_letter_code
_entity_poly.pdbx_strand_id
1 'polypeptide(L)'
;ANPEGTSALIHNFVFGWAMEWVFFIVELTTAAVYYYTWGRVSDELHVKVGWLYAAASFFTLVIINGILSFMLTPGDAWLAVAGTGQEASRFWQAFFNPTYWPNLIIRCLICASLAGVWALVTCSRIDGGKKPELKTAMVRWSAKWLLPTFVLLPLAFVWYLWTVPESQRALLQLGISTIGMGMFTQVTRMMLVVGLTSGVIVVVTYAFAWRSPLEFNSGQALAVVLLALIATASGEYTRETLRKPYVIGRYMFSNGVRVASVDKLNAEGYLTHSVWTRRGGDDKLAKGEAMFRGQCMACHTVNGYRSMKRLLADRNREAISNLLTLLHDYKPDSPYRAFMPHLAGTKEEIEALGDYLAALTAAPASNEKTKVAGKQAPVISPGKL
;
A
#
# COMPACT_ATOMS: atom_id res chain seq x y z
N ALA A 1 -4.54 6.56 6.68
CA ALA A 1 -4.82 7.60 5.66
C ALA A 1 -3.93 8.80 5.95
N ASN A 2 -3.45 9.52 4.93
CA ASN A 2 -2.59 10.71 5.07
C ASN A 2 -3.33 11.93 4.45
N PRO A 3 -4.02 12.75 5.26
CA PRO A 3 -4.84 13.86 4.77
C PRO A 3 -4.04 14.88 3.95
N GLU A 4 -2.82 15.21 4.37
CA GLU A 4 -1.94 16.15 3.67
C GLU A 4 -1.52 15.62 2.29
N GLY A 5 -1.21 14.32 2.20
CA GLY A 5 -0.92 13.65 0.94
C GLY A 5 -2.13 13.69 0.00
N THR A 6 -3.32 13.38 0.50
CA THR A 6 -4.56 13.48 -0.30
C THR A 6 -4.82 14.93 -0.74
N SER A 7 -4.66 15.90 0.17
CA SER A 7 -4.80 17.32 -0.14
C SER A 7 -3.84 17.74 -1.27
N ALA A 8 -2.57 17.35 -1.19
CA ALA A 8 -1.60 17.60 -2.24
C ALA A 8 -2.03 16.99 -3.58
N LEU A 9 -2.53 15.76 -3.60
CA LEU A 9 -3.03 15.15 -4.84
C LEU A 9 -4.26 15.89 -5.40
N ILE A 10 -5.18 16.36 -4.56
CA ILE A 10 -6.36 17.15 -5.00
C ILE A 10 -5.90 18.44 -5.68
N HIS A 11 -5.00 19.20 -5.06
CA HIS A 11 -4.53 20.47 -5.63
C HIS A 11 -3.81 20.27 -6.97
N ASN A 12 -3.25 19.10 -7.22
CA ASN A 12 -2.56 18.79 -8.48
C ASN A 12 -3.46 18.15 -9.54
N PHE A 13 -4.38 17.28 -9.12
CA PHE A 13 -5.07 16.35 -10.02
C PHE A 13 -6.58 16.36 -9.89
N VAL A 14 -7.21 17.37 -9.27
CA VAL A 14 -8.69 17.46 -9.21
C VAL A 14 -9.35 17.32 -10.58
N PHE A 15 -8.80 17.94 -11.62
CA PHE A 15 -9.31 17.80 -12.98
C PHE A 15 -8.94 16.44 -13.61
N GLY A 16 -7.83 15.83 -13.21
CA GLY A 16 -7.49 14.45 -13.53
C GLY A 16 -8.57 13.48 -13.03
N TRP A 17 -8.92 13.59 -11.74
CA TRP A 17 -10.03 12.84 -11.17
C TRP A 17 -11.36 13.16 -11.84
N ALA A 18 -11.67 14.42 -12.13
CA ALA A 18 -12.90 14.75 -12.84
C ALA A 18 -12.99 14.04 -14.21
N MET A 19 -11.87 13.94 -14.95
CA MET A 19 -11.82 13.16 -16.18
C MET A 19 -12.05 11.66 -15.93
N GLU A 20 -11.43 11.08 -14.89
CA GLU A 20 -11.66 9.69 -14.49
C GLU A 20 -13.15 9.43 -14.20
N TRP A 21 -13.80 10.33 -13.48
CA TRP A 21 -15.23 10.25 -13.14
C TRP A 21 -16.12 10.24 -14.38
N VAL A 22 -15.78 10.99 -15.43
CA VAL A 22 -16.53 10.94 -16.70
C VAL A 22 -16.43 9.56 -17.34
N PHE A 23 -15.22 8.98 -17.42
CA PHE A 23 -15.05 7.61 -17.93
C PHE A 23 -15.77 6.58 -17.06
N PHE A 24 -15.76 6.76 -15.74
CA PHE A 24 -16.46 5.88 -14.81
C PHE A 24 -17.99 5.93 -14.99
N ILE A 25 -18.57 7.11 -15.25
CA ILE A 25 -20.00 7.24 -15.59
C ILE A 25 -20.31 6.51 -16.90
N VAL A 26 -19.45 6.65 -17.91
CA VAL A 26 -19.60 5.92 -19.19
C VAL A 26 -19.52 4.41 -18.94
N GLU A 27 -18.57 3.95 -18.12
CA GLU A 27 -18.42 2.53 -17.74
C GLU A 27 -19.69 1.98 -17.09
N LEU A 28 -20.21 2.62 -16.04
CA LEU A 28 -21.43 2.16 -15.36
C LEU A 28 -22.65 2.21 -16.28
N THR A 29 -22.77 3.24 -17.10
CA THR A 29 -23.87 3.39 -18.06
C THR A 29 -23.81 2.30 -19.12
N THR A 30 -22.64 2.04 -19.69
CA THR A 30 -22.47 0.99 -20.71
C THR A 30 -22.67 -0.41 -20.15
N ALA A 31 -22.25 -0.68 -18.91
CA ALA A 31 -22.56 -1.94 -18.22
C ALA A 31 -24.08 -2.13 -18.04
N ALA A 32 -24.78 -1.08 -17.60
CA ALA A 32 -26.24 -1.12 -17.46
C ALA A 32 -26.94 -1.33 -18.81
N VAL A 33 -26.54 -0.58 -19.85
CA VAL A 33 -27.05 -0.76 -21.22
C VAL A 33 -26.80 -2.18 -21.69
N TYR A 34 -25.59 -2.71 -21.54
CA TYR A 34 -25.24 -4.06 -21.93
C TYR A 34 -26.13 -5.10 -21.25
N TYR A 35 -26.39 -4.96 -19.95
CA TYR A 35 -27.26 -5.86 -19.20
C TYR A 35 -28.74 -5.75 -19.64
N TYR A 36 -29.31 -4.55 -19.68
CA TYR A 36 -30.74 -4.35 -19.93
C TYR A 36 -31.15 -4.46 -21.40
N THR A 37 -30.19 -4.42 -22.33
CA THR A 37 -30.46 -4.61 -23.77
C THR A 37 -30.18 -6.04 -24.25
N TRP A 38 -29.81 -6.96 -23.34
CA TRP A 38 -29.57 -8.35 -23.69
C TRP A 38 -30.78 -8.97 -24.39
N GLY A 39 -30.58 -9.47 -25.62
CA GLY A 39 -31.64 -10.04 -26.46
C GLY A 39 -32.66 -9.04 -27.01
N ARG A 40 -32.46 -7.73 -26.82
CA ARG A 40 -33.34 -6.65 -27.32
C ARG A 40 -32.71 -5.82 -28.44
N VAL A 41 -31.38 -5.89 -28.59
CA VAL A 41 -30.63 -5.23 -29.67
C VAL A 41 -29.85 -6.27 -30.47
N SER A 42 -29.40 -5.91 -31.67
CA SER A 42 -28.53 -6.77 -32.49
C SER A 42 -27.23 -7.12 -31.77
N ASP A 43 -26.73 -8.33 -31.97
CA ASP A 43 -25.44 -8.80 -31.41
C ASP A 43 -24.27 -7.87 -31.75
N GLU A 44 -24.25 -7.29 -32.96
CA GLU A 44 -23.20 -6.34 -33.36
C GLU A 44 -23.19 -5.08 -32.48
N LEU A 45 -24.36 -4.50 -32.22
CA LEU A 45 -24.50 -3.37 -31.31
C LEU A 45 -24.11 -3.75 -29.88
N HIS A 46 -24.49 -4.95 -29.44
CA HIS A 46 -24.18 -5.44 -28.11
C HIS A 46 -22.67 -5.56 -27.88
N VAL A 47 -21.94 -6.11 -28.86
CA VAL A 47 -20.47 -6.16 -28.86
C VAL A 47 -19.85 -4.76 -28.90
N LYS A 48 -20.39 -3.81 -29.67
CA LYS A 48 -19.93 -2.40 -29.68
C LYS A 48 -20.07 -1.75 -28.30
N VAL A 49 -21.18 -1.98 -27.59
CA VAL A 49 -21.36 -1.51 -26.20
C VAL A 49 -20.31 -2.13 -25.28
N GLY A 50 -20.02 -3.42 -25.43
CA GLY A 50 -18.94 -4.09 -24.68
C GLY A 50 -17.55 -3.49 -24.92
N TRP A 51 -17.24 -3.12 -26.16
CA TRP A 51 -15.98 -2.42 -26.49
C TRP A 51 -15.92 -1.01 -25.92
N LEU A 52 -17.04 -0.28 -25.92
CA LEU A 52 -17.12 1.04 -25.30
C LEU A 52 -16.87 0.95 -23.79
N TYR A 53 -17.47 -0.04 -23.11
CA TYR A 53 -17.19 -0.35 -21.72
C TYR A 53 -15.69 -0.62 -21.50
N ALA A 54 -15.09 -1.52 -22.28
CA ALA A 54 -13.69 -1.88 -22.14
C ALA A 54 -12.75 -0.68 -22.36
N ALA A 55 -13.03 0.18 -23.35
CA ALA A 55 -12.26 1.38 -23.60
C ALA A 55 -12.40 2.40 -22.45
N ALA A 56 -13.60 2.60 -21.93
CA ALA A 56 -13.84 3.48 -20.78
C ALA A 56 -13.06 3.00 -19.54
N SER A 57 -13.14 1.71 -19.21
CA SER A 57 -12.38 1.11 -18.10
C SER A 57 -10.87 1.23 -18.29
N PHE A 58 -10.37 1.10 -19.52
CA PHE A 58 -8.95 1.32 -19.81
C PHE A 58 -8.54 2.79 -19.57
N PHE A 59 -9.36 3.76 -19.96
CA PHE A 59 -9.07 5.18 -19.69
C PHE A 59 -9.13 5.52 -18.19
N THR A 60 -10.04 4.91 -17.43
CA THR A 60 -10.03 4.99 -15.96
C THR A 60 -8.67 4.56 -15.42
N LEU A 61 -8.16 3.40 -15.86
CA LEU A 61 -6.83 2.91 -15.47
C LEU A 61 -5.70 3.86 -15.88
N VAL A 62 -5.71 4.38 -17.10
CA VAL A 62 -4.72 5.35 -17.63
C VAL A 62 -4.62 6.57 -16.72
N ILE A 63 -5.76 7.11 -16.27
CA ILE A 63 -5.81 8.33 -15.45
C ILE A 63 -5.34 8.06 -14.02
N ILE A 64 -5.92 7.07 -13.34
CA ILE A 64 -5.55 6.79 -11.94
C ILE A 64 -4.09 6.33 -11.81
N ASN A 65 -3.56 5.65 -12.84
CA ASN A 65 -2.16 5.27 -12.90
C ASN A 65 -1.23 6.48 -12.78
N GLY A 66 -1.50 7.56 -13.52
CA GLY A 66 -0.66 8.76 -13.48
C GLY A 66 -0.70 9.48 -12.13
N ILE A 67 -1.88 9.55 -11.52
CA ILE A 67 -2.04 10.16 -10.19
C ILE A 67 -1.31 9.34 -9.11
N LEU A 68 -1.41 8.01 -9.14
CA LEU A 68 -0.80 7.15 -8.12
C LEU A 68 0.70 6.96 -8.31
N SER A 69 1.21 6.88 -9.54
CA SER A 69 2.65 6.74 -9.80
C SER A 69 3.43 8.02 -9.48
N PHE A 70 2.79 9.19 -9.61
CA PHE A 70 3.32 10.48 -9.20
C PHE A 70 3.78 10.47 -7.73
N MET A 71 3.06 9.77 -6.85
CA MET A 71 3.43 9.71 -5.42
C MET A 71 4.82 9.12 -5.19
N LEU A 72 5.27 8.19 -6.04
CA LEU A 72 6.62 7.62 -5.94
C LEU A 72 7.64 8.51 -6.66
N THR A 73 7.32 8.93 -7.87
CA THR A 73 8.20 9.75 -8.70
C THR A 73 7.46 10.99 -9.16
N PRO A 74 7.45 12.11 -8.43
CA PRO A 74 6.72 13.29 -8.88
C PRO A 74 7.39 14.01 -10.07
N GLY A 75 8.67 13.73 -10.31
CA GLY A 75 9.45 14.30 -11.42
C GLY A 75 10.09 15.65 -11.08
N ASP A 76 11.28 15.91 -11.63
CA ASP A 76 12.05 17.12 -11.31
C ASP A 76 11.38 18.41 -11.76
N ALA A 77 10.70 18.39 -12.92
CA ALA A 77 10.00 19.55 -13.46
C ALA A 77 8.87 20.03 -12.53
N TRP A 78 8.14 19.09 -11.91
CA TRP A 78 7.11 19.43 -10.94
C TRP A 78 7.72 19.83 -9.59
N LEU A 79 8.75 19.11 -9.12
CA LEU A 79 9.45 19.43 -7.88
C LEU A 79 10.05 20.84 -7.88
N ALA A 80 10.48 21.35 -9.04
CA ALA A 80 11.02 22.69 -9.19
C ALA A 80 10.01 23.82 -8.91
N VAL A 81 8.70 23.54 -9.01
CA VAL A 81 7.62 24.51 -8.74
C VAL A 81 6.75 24.12 -7.54
N ALA A 82 7.06 23.00 -6.88
CA ALA A 82 6.26 22.48 -5.78
C ALA A 82 6.30 23.44 -4.57
N GLY A 83 5.13 23.80 -4.06
CA GLY A 83 4.96 24.77 -2.98
C GLY A 83 4.93 26.24 -3.42
N THR A 84 5.05 26.53 -4.72
CA THR A 84 5.05 27.93 -5.23
C THR A 84 3.67 28.43 -5.67
N GLY A 85 2.66 27.54 -5.77
CA GLY A 85 1.37 27.85 -6.37
C GLY A 85 1.34 27.71 -7.89
N GLN A 86 2.47 27.36 -8.53
CA GLN A 86 2.56 27.15 -9.98
C GLN A 86 2.51 25.68 -10.40
N GLU A 87 2.13 24.76 -9.51
CA GLU A 87 2.12 23.32 -9.76
C GLU A 87 1.26 22.93 -10.97
N ALA A 88 0.13 23.63 -11.17
CA ALA A 88 -0.76 23.42 -12.30
C ALA A 88 -0.07 23.61 -13.66
N SER A 89 0.95 24.47 -13.74
CA SER A 89 1.74 24.68 -14.97
C SER A 89 2.55 23.45 -15.38
N ARG A 90 2.74 22.49 -14.46
CA ARG A 90 3.50 21.25 -14.65
C ARG A 90 2.62 20.00 -14.58
N PHE A 91 1.31 20.14 -14.78
CA PHE A 91 0.34 19.04 -14.69
C PHE A 91 0.76 17.81 -15.49
N TRP A 92 1.09 17.98 -16.78
CA TRP A 92 1.43 16.85 -17.65
C TRP A 92 2.76 16.19 -17.30
N GLN A 93 3.74 16.95 -16.83
CA GLN A 93 5.02 16.40 -16.37
C GLN A 93 4.84 15.60 -15.06
N ALA A 94 3.92 16.04 -14.19
CA ALA A 94 3.55 15.31 -12.99
C ALA A 94 2.73 14.04 -13.32
N PHE A 95 1.79 14.15 -14.26
CA PHE A 95 0.94 13.04 -14.70
C PHE A 95 1.74 11.96 -15.43
N PHE A 96 2.52 12.34 -16.45
CA PHE A 96 3.45 11.45 -17.17
C PHE A 96 4.81 11.41 -16.49
N ASN A 97 4.79 11.10 -15.20
CA ASN A 97 5.99 10.99 -14.39
C ASN A 97 6.90 9.80 -14.79
N PRO A 98 8.16 9.74 -14.31
CA PRO A 98 9.13 8.73 -14.75
C PRO A 98 8.67 7.27 -14.69
N THR A 99 7.87 6.90 -13.68
CA THR A 99 7.37 5.51 -13.51
C THR A 99 6.03 5.27 -14.18
N TYR A 100 5.41 6.26 -14.83
CA TYR A 100 4.07 6.18 -15.43
C TYR A 100 3.91 5.01 -16.39
N TRP A 101 4.77 4.94 -17.41
CA TRP A 101 4.68 3.93 -18.49
C TRP A 101 4.94 2.51 -18.02
N PRO A 102 6.05 2.21 -17.30
CA PRO A 102 6.25 0.86 -16.79
C PRO A 102 5.15 0.44 -15.81
N ASN A 103 4.65 1.36 -14.97
CA ASN A 103 3.54 1.07 -14.05
C ASN A 103 2.23 0.79 -14.80
N LEU A 104 1.93 1.54 -15.87
CA LEU A 104 0.73 1.33 -16.68
C LEU A 104 0.73 -0.06 -17.33
N ILE A 105 1.86 -0.48 -17.91
CA ILE A 105 2.00 -1.80 -18.52
C ILE A 105 1.83 -2.90 -17.47
N ILE A 106 2.51 -2.77 -16.32
CA ILE A 106 2.37 -3.70 -15.20
C ILE A 106 0.89 -3.84 -14.79
N ARG A 107 0.18 -2.72 -14.62
CA ARG A 107 -1.23 -2.70 -14.23
C ARG A 107 -2.12 -3.35 -15.30
N CYS A 108 -1.91 -3.04 -16.57
CA CYS A 108 -2.66 -3.64 -17.67
C CYS A 108 -2.50 -5.16 -17.71
N LEU A 109 -1.28 -5.67 -17.55
CA LEU A 109 -1.00 -7.10 -17.49
C LEU A 109 -1.71 -7.74 -16.29
N ILE A 110 -1.56 -7.18 -15.09
CA ILE A 110 -2.22 -7.69 -13.89
C ILE A 110 -3.74 -7.72 -14.08
N CYS A 111 -4.36 -6.64 -14.56
CA CYS A 111 -5.79 -6.57 -14.85
C CYS A 111 -6.24 -7.62 -15.88
N ALA A 112 -5.48 -7.82 -16.97
CA ALA A 112 -5.77 -8.87 -17.95
C ALA A 112 -5.71 -10.27 -17.33
N SER A 113 -4.71 -10.54 -16.48
CA SER A 113 -4.63 -11.82 -15.77
C SER A 113 -5.79 -12.02 -14.80
N LEU A 114 -6.19 -10.98 -14.05
CA LEU A 114 -7.29 -11.03 -13.10
C LEU A 114 -8.62 -11.26 -13.81
N ALA A 115 -8.83 -10.66 -14.98
CA ALA A 115 -9.99 -10.93 -15.82
C ALA A 115 -10.06 -12.42 -16.22
N GLY A 116 -8.94 -13.02 -16.63
CA GLY A 116 -8.83 -14.46 -16.90
C GLY A 116 -9.12 -15.33 -15.66
N VAL A 117 -8.57 -14.97 -14.50
CA VAL A 117 -8.80 -15.65 -13.23
C VAL A 117 -10.29 -15.60 -12.82
N TRP A 118 -10.95 -14.46 -12.95
CA TRP A 118 -12.38 -14.34 -12.68
C TRP A 118 -13.23 -15.11 -13.69
N ALA A 119 -12.84 -15.12 -14.96
CA ALA A 119 -13.52 -15.94 -15.97
C ALA A 119 -13.44 -17.44 -15.63
N LEU A 120 -12.32 -17.92 -15.06
CA LEU A 120 -12.19 -19.30 -14.59
C LEU A 120 -13.19 -19.66 -13.49
N VAL A 121 -13.57 -18.72 -12.61
CA VAL A 121 -14.62 -18.94 -11.60
C VAL A 121 -15.97 -19.21 -12.25
N THR A 122 -16.34 -18.45 -13.28
CA THR A 122 -17.57 -18.71 -14.02
C THR A 122 -17.48 -20.03 -14.79
N CYS A 123 -16.33 -20.30 -15.43
CA CYS A 123 -16.12 -21.53 -16.19
C CYS A 123 -16.14 -22.80 -15.33
N SER A 124 -15.68 -22.72 -14.08
CA SER A 124 -15.66 -23.88 -13.17
C SER A 124 -17.06 -24.38 -12.79
N ARG A 125 -18.09 -23.53 -12.96
CA ARG A 125 -19.50 -23.86 -12.71
C ARG A 125 -20.17 -24.54 -13.89
N ILE A 126 -19.51 -24.64 -15.04
CA ILE A 126 -20.03 -25.37 -16.21
C ILE A 126 -19.95 -26.87 -15.91
N ASP A 127 -21.07 -27.55 -16.08
CA ASP A 127 -21.16 -29.01 -15.98
C ASP A 127 -20.39 -29.66 -17.15
N GLY A 128 -19.23 -30.22 -16.83
CA GLY A 128 -18.34 -30.84 -17.82
C GLY A 128 -18.88 -32.15 -18.40
N GLY A 129 -19.79 -32.83 -17.70
CA GLY A 129 -20.45 -34.03 -18.22
C GLY A 129 -21.54 -33.70 -19.23
N LYS A 130 -22.25 -32.58 -19.04
CA LYS A 130 -23.31 -32.14 -19.97
C LYS A 130 -22.81 -31.29 -21.12
N LYS A 131 -21.78 -30.47 -20.91
CA LYS A 131 -21.26 -29.50 -21.88
C LYS A 131 -19.72 -29.55 -21.99
N PRO A 132 -19.13 -30.70 -22.38
CA PRO A 132 -17.68 -30.91 -22.36
C PRO A 132 -16.92 -29.95 -23.28
N GLU A 133 -17.44 -29.71 -24.49
CA GLU A 133 -16.82 -28.82 -25.48
C GLU A 133 -16.80 -27.36 -25.01
N LEU A 134 -17.95 -26.87 -24.51
CA LEU A 134 -18.08 -25.51 -23.99
C LEU A 134 -17.15 -25.28 -22.81
N LYS A 135 -17.13 -26.21 -21.83
CA LYS A 135 -16.24 -26.09 -20.66
C LYS A 135 -14.77 -26.05 -21.11
N THR A 136 -14.39 -26.95 -22.00
CA THR A 136 -13.02 -27.02 -22.52
C THR A 136 -12.60 -25.74 -23.24
N ALA A 137 -13.44 -25.23 -24.13
CA ALA A 137 -13.17 -24.00 -24.88
C ALA A 137 -13.03 -22.80 -23.94
N MET A 138 -13.97 -22.62 -23.01
CA MET A 138 -14.01 -21.46 -22.12
C MET A 138 -12.89 -21.47 -21.07
N VAL A 139 -12.58 -22.62 -20.47
CA VAL A 139 -11.48 -22.76 -19.50
C VAL A 139 -10.13 -22.46 -20.18
N ARG A 140 -9.88 -23.05 -21.35
CA ARG A 140 -8.62 -22.82 -22.09
C ARG A 140 -8.52 -21.38 -22.58
N TRP A 141 -9.60 -20.80 -23.09
CA TRP A 141 -9.61 -19.40 -23.52
C TRP A 141 -9.31 -18.46 -22.34
N SER A 142 -9.94 -18.69 -21.19
CA SER A 142 -9.69 -17.91 -19.96
C SER A 142 -8.25 -18.03 -19.47
N ALA A 143 -7.67 -19.25 -19.51
CA ALA A 143 -6.28 -19.50 -19.13
C ALA A 143 -5.26 -18.74 -19.99
N LYS A 144 -5.54 -18.51 -21.29
CA LYS A 144 -4.63 -17.76 -22.18
C LYS A 144 -4.36 -16.34 -21.71
N TRP A 145 -5.32 -15.71 -21.02
CA TRP A 145 -5.19 -14.33 -20.52
C TRP A 145 -4.14 -14.18 -19.40
N LEU A 146 -3.67 -15.29 -18.81
CA LEU A 146 -2.57 -15.26 -17.85
C LEU A 146 -1.19 -15.25 -18.54
N LEU A 147 -1.10 -15.69 -19.81
CA LEU A 147 0.18 -15.81 -20.53
C LEU A 147 0.90 -14.47 -20.72
N PRO A 148 0.24 -13.39 -21.18
CA PRO A 148 0.94 -12.12 -21.39
C PRO A 148 1.58 -11.60 -20.11
N THR A 149 0.90 -11.76 -18.98
CA THR A 149 1.43 -11.35 -17.67
C THR A 149 2.66 -12.15 -17.31
N PHE A 150 2.66 -13.47 -17.47
CA PHE A 150 3.83 -14.27 -17.15
C PHE A 150 5.07 -13.89 -17.96
N VAL A 151 4.90 -13.59 -19.25
CA VAL A 151 6.02 -13.28 -20.16
C VAL A 151 6.47 -11.83 -20.05
N LEU A 152 5.52 -10.89 -20.03
CA LEU A 152 5.81 -9.46 -20.16
C LEU A 152 5.98 -8.76 -18.81
N LEU A 153 5.38 -9.28 -17.73
CA LEU A 153 5.47 -8.65 -16.41
C LEU A 153 6.92 -8.59 -15.89
N PRO A 154 7.76 -9.64 -16.00
CA PRO A 154 9.16 -9.55 -15.58
C PRO A 154 9.92 -8.45 -16.33
N LEU A 155 9.69 -8.31 -17.64
CA LEU A 155 10.34 -7.29 -18.47
C LEU A 155 9.89 -5.88 -18.07
N ALA A 156 8.57 -5.68 -17.92
CA ALA A 156 8.00 -4.42 -17.48
C ALA A 156 8.44 -4.06 -16.05
N PHE A 157 8.60 -5.06 -15.18
CA PHE A 157 9.09 -4.89 -13.82
C PHE A 157 10.57 -4.51 -13.77
N VAL A 158 11.42 -5.08 -14.63
CA VAL A 158 12.82 -4.63 -14.78
C VAL A 158 12.87 -3.19 -15.26
N TRP A 159 12.06 -2.81 -16.25
CA TRP A 159 11.95 -1.43 -16.69
C TRP A 159 11.48 -0.50 -15.54
N TYR A 160 10.46 -0.91 -14.79
CA TYR A 160 10.00 -0.19 -13.61
C TYR A 160 11.15 0.03 -12.62
N LEU A 161 11.87 -1.03 -12.24
CA LEU A 161 13.00 -0.95 -11.32
C LEU A 161 14.15 -0.08 -11.83
N TRP A 162 14.35 0.04 -13.14
CA TRP A 162 15.34 0.99 -13.68
C TRP A 162 14.90 2.45 -13.58
N THR A 163 13.59 2.72 -13.60
CA THR A 163 13.04 4.08 -13.45
C THR A 163 12.87 4.53 -12.00
N VAL A 164 12.83 3.60 -11.04
CA VAL A 164 12.74 3.93 -9.61
C VAL A 164 14.05 4.59 -9.13
N PRO A 165 14.00 5.69 -8.35
CA PRO A 165 15.22 6.36 -7.89
C PRO A 165 16.07 5.46 -6.99
N GLU A 166 17.39 5.66 -7.03
CA GLU A 166 18.37 4.81 -6.35
C GLU A 166 18.14 4.64 -4.84
N SER A 167 17.78 5.71 -4.14
CA SER A 167 17.47 5.65 -2.70
C SER A 167 16.35 4.67 -2.36
N GLN A 168 15.36 4.50 -3.25
CA GLN A 168 14.25 3.57 -3.08
C GLN A 168 14.62 2.15 -3.57
N ARG A 169 15.54 2.04 -4.54
CA ARG A 169 16.09 0.75 -4.99
C ARG A 169 17.02 0.12 -3.95
N ALA A 170 17.73 0.93 -3.16
CA ALA A 170 18.60 0.47 -2.09
C ALA A 170 17.84 -0.38 -1.04
N LEU A 171 16.55 -0.09 -0.79
CA LEU A 171 15.69 -0.92 0.07
C LEU A 171 15.49 -2.35 -0.48
N LEU A 172 15.44 -2.49 -1.80
CA LEU A 172 15.35 -3.79 -2.48
C LEU A 172 16.68 -4.53 -2.42
N GLN A 173 17.78 -3.82 -2.66
CA GLN A 173 19.13 -4.38 -2.62
C GLN A 173 19.50 -4.84 -1.20
N LEU A 174 19.13 -4.09 -0.16
CA LEU A 174 19.38 -4.43 1.23
C LEU A 174 18.74 -5.76 1.63
N GLY A 175 17.55 -6.08 1.11
CA GLY A 175 16.93 -7.37 1.40
C GLY A 175 17.42 -8.51 0.51
N ILE A 176 18.05 -8.22 -0.64
CA ILE A 176 18.73 -9.23 -1.48
C ILE A 176 20.09 -9.61 -0.88
N SER A 177 20.85 -8.64 -0.37
CA SER A 177 22.17 -8.87 0.24
C SER A 177 22.09 -9.62 1.57
N THR A 178 20.94 -9.61 2.25
CA THR A 178 20.71 -10.36 3.49
C THR A 178 20.04 -11.73 3.31
N ILE A 179 19.82 -12.19 2.06
CA ILE A 179 19.18 -13.50 1.75
C ILE A 179 19.94 -14.66 2.40
N GLY A 180 21.27 -14.67 2.32
CA GLY A 180 22.10 -15.73 2.91
C GLY A 180 22.08 -15.80 4.44
N MET A 181 21.64 -14.73 5.11
CA MET A 181 21.59 -14.62 6.57
C MET A 181 20.18 -14.81 7.14
N GLY A 182 19.17 -15.09 6.30
CA GLY A 182 17.77 -15.26 6.73
C GLY A 182 17.09 -13.98 7.25
N MET A 183 17.77 -12.83 7.21
CA MET A 183 17.23 -11.54 7.64
C MET A 183 16.55 -10.83 6.47
N PHE A 184 15.41 -11.34 6.01
CA PHE A 184 14.65 -10.67 4.96
C PHE A 184 14.16 -9.29 5.42
N THR A 185 14.39 -8.26 4.60
CA THR A 185 13.56 -7.05 4.71
C THR A 185 12.12 -7.43 4.38
N GLN A 186 11.14 -6.74 4.98
CA GLN A 186 9.73 -7.02 4.71
C GLN A 186 9.40 -6.87 3.22
N VAL A 187 10.07 -5.95 2.52
CA VAL A 187 9.90 -5.71 1.09
C VAL A 187 10.34 -6.93 0.27
N THR A 188 11.55 -7.46 0.51
CA THR A 188 12.04 -8.63 -0.22
C THR A 188 11.19 -9.86 0.05
N ARG A 189 10.71 -10.04 1.29
CA ARG A 189 9.75 -11.10 1.61
C ARG A 189 8.47 -11.00 0.80
N MET A 190 7.88 -9.80 0.70
CA MET A 190 6.65 -9.61 -0.08
C MET A 190 6.88 -9.78 -1.57
N MET A 191 8.03 -9.37 -2.11
CA MET A 191 8.38 -9.64 -3.51
C MET A 191 8.55 -11.13 -3.80
N LEU A 192 9.15 -11.90 -2.87
CA LEU A 192 9.23 -13.36 -2.99
C LEU A 192 7.83 -13.99 -2.96
N VAL A 193 6.93 -13.50 -2.10
CA VAL A 193 5.53 -13.94 -2.09
C VAL A 193 4.85 -13.65 -3.42
N VAL A 194 5.04 -12.45 -4.01
CA VAL A 194 4.53 -12.14 -5.36
C VAL A 194 5.06 -13.14 -6.38
N GLY A 195 6.38 -13.33 -6.46
CA GLY A 195 7.01 -14.25 -7.42
C GLY A 195 6.52 -15.70 -7.26
N LEU A 196 6.49 -16.21 -6.02
CA LEU A 196 6.04 -17.57 -5.72
C LEU A 196 4.56 -17.76 -6.04
N THR A 197 3.68 -16.87 -5.56
CA THR A 197 2.25 -16.98 -5.81
C THR A 197 1.92 -16.83 -7.29
N SER A 198 2.56 -15.92 -8.03
CA SER A 198 2.44 -15.83 -9.49
C SER A 198 2.92 -17.11 -10.19
N GLY A 199 4.05 -17.69 -9.76
CA GLY A 199 4.53 -18.97 -10.28
C GLY A 199 3.55 -20.12 -10.04
N VAL A 200 3.00 -20.22 -8.83
CA VAL A 200 1.98 -21.23 -8.48
C VAL A 200 0.70 -21.04 -9.29
N ILE A 201 0.23 -19.80 -9.51
CA ILE A 201 -0.93 -19.50 -10.35
C ILE A 201 -0.73 -20.06 -11.76
N VAL A 202 0.46 -19.85 -12.35
CA VAL A 202 0.79 -20.36 -13.68
C VAL A 202 0.81 -21.87 -13.67
N VAL A 203 1.52 -22.50 -12.73
CA VAL A 203 1.57 -23.96 -12.63
C VAL A 203 0.18 -24.55 -12.48
N VAL A 204 -0.65 -24.03 -11.57
CA VAL A 204 -2.01 -24.54 -11.33
C VAL A 204 -2.89 -24.34 -12.55
N THR A 205 -2.83 -23.17 -13.19
CA THR A 205 -3.67 -22.87 -14.36
C THR A 205 -3.30 -23.74 -15.55
N TYR A 206 -2.01 -23.92 -15.85
CA TYR A 206 -1.58 -24.74 -17.00
C TYR A 206 -1.57 -26.25 -16.70
N ALA A 207 -1.26 -26.67 -15.48
CA ALA A 207 -1.28 -28.08 -15.11
C ALA A 207 -2.71 -28.63 -14.96
N PHE A 208 -3.65 -27.85 -14.40
CA PHE A 208 -5.02 -28.31 -14.16
C PHE A 208 -6.01 -27.76 -15.18
N ALA A 209 -6.10 -26.44 -15.33
CA ALA A 209 -7.12 -25.82 -16.19
C ALA A 209 -6.87 -26.11 -17.68
N TRP A 210 -5.61 -26.08 -18.13
CA TRP A 210 -5.29 -26.33 -19.54
C TRP A 210 -5.29 -27.82 -19.92
N ARG A 211 -4.70 -28.67 -19.08
CA ARG A 211 -4.52 -30.11 -19.34
C ARG A 211 -5.78 -30.92 -19.04
N SER A 212 -6.47 -30.62 -17.94
CA SER A 212 -7.69 -31.32 -17.49
C SER A 212 -8.87 -30.35 -17.34
N PRO A 213 -9.29 -29.63 -18.41
CA PRO A 213 -10.31 -28.60 -18.32
C PRO A 213 -11.69 -29.12 -17.87
N LEU A 214 -12.00 -30.40 -18.16
CA LEU A 214 -13.27 -31.02 -17.76
C LEU A 214 -13.37 -31.18 -16.23
N GLU A 215 -12.24 -31.46 -15.59
CA GLU A 215 -12.12 -31.68 -14.14
C GLU A 215 -11.96 -30.38 -13.36
N PHE A 216 -11.76 -29.25 -14.06
CA PHE A 216 -11.60 -27.95 -13.43
C PHE A 216 -12.84 -27.56 -12.63
N ASN A 217 -12.70 -27.45 -11.30
CA ASN A 217 -13.80 -27.27 -10.36
C ASN A 217 -13.68 -25.96 -9.55
N SER A 218 -14.75 -25.62 -8.83
CA SER A 218 -14.84 -24.36 -8.07
C SER A 218 -13.80 -24.23 -6.96
N GLY A 219 -13.35 -25.34 -6.36
CA GLY A 219 -12.29 -25.32 -5.35
C GLY A 219 -10.95 -24.88 -5.96
N GLN A 220 -10.62 -25.40 -7.14
CA GLN A 220 -9.43 -24.98 -7.89
C GLN A 220 -9.53 -23.52 -8.34
N ALA A 221 -10.69 -23.08 -8.84
CA ALA A 221 -10.90 -21.69 -9.22
C ALA A 221 -10.75 -20.74 -8.02
N LEU A 222 -11.31 -21.09 -6.86
CA LEU A 222 -11.16 -20.32 -5.63
C LEU A 222 -9.70 -20.27 -5.16
N ALA A 223 -8.96 -21.38 -5.26
CA ALA A 223 -7.54 -21.40 -4.93
C ALA A 223 -6.73 -20.43 -5.81
N VAL A 224 -7.00 -20.39 -7.12
CA VAL A 224 -6.36 -19.44 -8.05
C VAL A 224 -6.71 -18.00 -7.70
N VAL A 225 -7.98 -17.70 -7.37
CA VAL A 225 -8.41 -16.38 -6.90
C VAL A 225 -7.67 -15.97 -5.62
N LEU A 226 -7.60 -16.84 -4.62
CA LEU A 226 -6.91 -16.55 -3.36
C LEU A 226 -5.42 -16.25 -3.59
N LEU A 227 -4.74 -17.02 -4.44
CA LEU A 227 -3.36 -16.74 -4.82
C LEU A 227 -3.22 -15.39 -5.52
N ALA A 228 -4.13 -15.05 -6.43
CA ALA A 228 -4.11 -13.77 -7.14
C ALA A 228 -4.34 -12.58 -6.19
N LEU A 229 -5.22 -12.73 -5.20
CA LEU A 229 -5.44 -11.72 -4.15
C LEU A 229 -4.21 -11.57 -3.25
N ILE A 230 -3.55 -12.66 -2.86
CA ILE A 230 -2.30 -12.61 -2.07
C ILE A 230 -1.19 -11.91 -2.88
N ALA A 231 -1.04 -12.23 -4.16
CA ALA A 231 -0.08 -11.58 -5.05
C ALA A 231 -0.36 -10.07 -5.14
N THR A 232 -1.61 -9.69 -5.34
CA THR A 232 -2.05 -8.28 -5.43
C THR A 232 -1.79 -7.53 -4.13
N ALA A 233 -2.20 -8.10 -2.99
CA ALA A 233 -1.99 -7.49 -1.67
C ALA A 233 -0.49 -7.31 -1.34
N SER A 234 0.32 -8.32 -1.66
CA SER A 234 1.78 -8.28 -1.46
C SER A 234 2.46 -7.26 -2.39
N GLY A 235 1.96 -7.11 -3.62
CA GLY A 235 2.39 -6.09 -4.57
C GLY A 235 2.07 -4.67 -4.08
N GLU A 236 0.85 -4.43 -3.61
CA GLU A 236 0.46 -3.13 -3.04
C GLU A 236 1.25 -2.78 -1.78
N TYR A 237 1.51 -3.76 -0.91
CA TYR A 237 2.37 -3.56 0.25
C TYR A 237 3.80 -3.19 -0.16
N THR A 238 4.36 -3.89 -1.14
CA THR A 238 5.69 -3.61 -1.70
C THR A 238 5.74 -2.19 -2.25
N ARG A 239 4.74 -1.78 -3.05
CA ARG A 239 4.63 -0.43 -3.62
C ARG A 239 4.55 0.64 -2.54
N GLU A 240 3.71 0.45 -1.51
CA GLU A 240 3.59 1.39 -0.39
C GLU A 240 4.90 1.52 0.37
N THR A 241 5.60 0.41 0.58
CA THR A 241 6.85 0.39 1.34
C THR A 241 8.00 1.01 0.54
N LEU A 242 8.06 0.77 -0.78
CA LEU A 242 9.05 1.38 -1.69
C LEU A 242 8.98 2.90 -1.71
N ARG A 243 7.81 3.47 -1.41
CA ARG A 243 7.65 4.92 -1.35
C ARG A 243 8.23 5.54 -0.08
N LYS A 244 8.41 4.74 0.99
CA LYS A 244 8.96 5.23 2.25
C LYS A 244 10.38 5.79 2.05
N PRO A 245 10.75 6.85 2.80
CA PRO A 245 10.02 7.47 3.90
C PRO A 245 8.92 8.47 3.49
N TYR A 246 8.64 8.62 2.19
CA TYR A 246 7.75 9.64 1.66
C TYR A 246 6.29 9.15 1.48
N VAL A 247 5.36 10.12 1.46
CA VAL A 247 4.05 9.94 0.83
C VAL A 247 4.05 10.48 -0.60
N ILE A 248 4.81 11.56 -0.86
CA ILE A 248 5.14 12.06 -2.20
C ILE A 248 6.66 12.27 -2.25
N GLY A 249 7.35 11.52 -3.11
CA GLY A 249 8.81 11.45 -3.16
C GLY A 249 9.47 12.84 -3.18
N ARG A 250 10.45 13.08 -2.29
CA ARG A 250 11.20 14.36 -2.17
C ARG A 250 10.37 15.61 -1.83
N TYR A 251 9.06 15.50 -1.69
CA TYR A 251 8.17 16.62 -1.40
C TYR A 251 7.56 16.53 -0.01
N MET A 252 7.04 15.35 0.36
CA MET A 252 6.30 15.17 1.61
C MET A 252 6.58 13.81 2.24
N PHE A 253 6.94 13.84 3.52
CA PHE A 253 7.19 12.66 4.34
C PHE A 253 5.89 11.90 4.68
N SER A 254 6.02 10.64 5.08
CA SER A 254 4.87 9.80 5.44
C SER A 254 4.06 10.30 6.63
N ASN A 255 4.65 11.17 7.46
CA ASN A 255 3.98 11.87 8.55
C ASN A 255 3.28 13.17 8.11
N GLY A 256 3.31 13.52 6.82
CA GLY A 256 2.69 14.73 6.27
C GLY A 256 3.57 15.98 6.31
N VAL A 257 4.73 15.93 6.97
CA VAL A 257 5.68 17.06 6.98
C VAL A 257 6.28 17.25 5.59
N ARG A 258 6.21 18.47 5.07
CA ARG A 258 6.87 18.84 3.81
C ARG A 258 8.38 18.91 4.02
N VAL A 259 9.15 18.42 3.06
CA VAL A 259 10.62 18.40 3.12
C VAL A 259 11.17 19.81 3.33
N ALA A 260 10.61 20.81 2.62
CA ALA A 260 11.03 22.21 2.73
C ALA A 260 10.64 22.90 4.05
N SER A 261 9.75 22.31 4.85
CA SER A 261 9.29 22.92 6.11
C SER A 261 10.09 22.46 7.32
N VAL A 262 10.96 21.46 7.18
CA VAL A 262 11.66 20.84 8.31
C VAL A 262 12.50 21.85 9.08
N ASP A 263 13.35 22.63 8.41
CA ASP A 263 14.24 23.59 9.07
C ASP A 263 13.45 24.65 9.85
N LYS A 264 12.35 25.13 9.28
CA LYS A 264 11.44 26.05 9.95
C LYS A 264 10.80 25.44 11.19
N LEU A 265 10.32 24.20 11.10
CA LEU A 265 9.70 23.50 12.23
C LEU A 265 10.72 23.18 13.34
N ASN A 266 11.98 22.92 12.98
CA ASN A 266 13.06 22.73 13.93
C ASN A 266 13.40 24.03 14.69
N ALA A 267 13.30 25.18 14.02
CA ALA A 267 13.57 26.49 14.63
C ALA A 267 12.39 27.04 15.46
N GLU A 268 11.16 26.93 14.96
CA GLU A 268 9.97 27.58 15.55
C GLU A 268 9.10 26.64 16.40
N GLY A 269 9.33 25.34 16.30
CA GLY A 269 8.54 24.31 16.96
C GLY A 269 7.47 23.69 16.06
N TYR A 270 7.37 22.37 16.09
CA TYR A 270 6.39 21.61 15.32
C TYR A 270 4.95 21.86 15.81
N LEU A 271 4.77 21.90 17.14
CA LEU A 271 3.46 22.05 17.76
C LEU A 271 2.92 23.48 17.65
N THR A 272 3.80 24.48 17.54
CA THR A 272 3.43 25.89 17.30
C THR A 272 2.58 26.03 16.04
N HIS A 273 2.86 25.21 15.02
CA HIS A 273 2.16 25.22 13.72
C HIS A 273 1.06 24.16 13.62
N SER A 274 0.76 23.43 14.70
CA SER A 274 -0.24 22.36 14.71
C SER A 274 -1.58 22.85 15.28
N VAL A 275 -2.62 22.81 14.45
CA VAL A 275 -3.98 23.22 14.83
C VAL A 275 -4.67 22.24 15.78
N TRP A 276 -4.18 21.01 15.92
CA TRP A 276 -4.82 19.92 16.68
C TRP A 276 -4.17 19.61 18.03
N THR A 277 -3.44 20.56 18.61
CA THR A 277 -2.87 20.43 19.96
C THR A 277 -3.86 20.88 21.01
N ARG A 278 -4.02 20.11 22.10
CA ARG A 278 -4.82 20.53 23.26
C ARG A 278 -4.23 21.82 23.82
N ARG A 279 -4.90 22.95 23.66
CA ARG A 279 -4.53 24.21 24.31
C ARG A 279 -4.91 24.12 25.79
N GLY A 280 -3.94 24.31 26.68
CA GLY A 280 -4.15 24.30 28.12
C GLY A 280 -3.65 23.03 28.79
N GLY A 281 -2.42 23.09 29.29
CA GLY A 281 -1.73 22.07 30.06
C GLY A 281 -0.25 22.12 29.77
N ASP A 282 0.52 22.75 30.67
CA ASP A 282 2.00 22.80 30.66
C ASP A 282 2.65 21.43 30.96
N ASP A 283 1.89 20.35 30.73
CA ASP A 283 2.31 19.00 31.00
C ASP A 283 3.21 18.52 29.87
N LYS A 284 4.48 18.28 30.21
CA LYS A 284 5.49 17.74 29.29
C LYS A 284 5.01 16.46 28.61
N LEU A 285 4.22 15.62 29.29
CA LEU A 285 3.67 14.40 28.68
C LEU A 285 2.60 14.69 27.63
N ALA A 286 1.76 15.70 27.82
CA ALA A 286 0.77 16.10 26.82
C ALA A 286 1.45 16.67 25.56
N LYS A 287 2.53 17.44 25.73
CA LYS A 287 3.37 17.92 24.62
C LYS A 287 3.99 16.74 23.85
N GLY A 288 4.54 15.77 24.56
CA GLY A 288 5.09 14.55 23.98
C GLY A 288 4.06 13.68 23.27
N GLU A 289 2.87 13.54 23.84
CA GLU A 289 1.75 12.86 23.18
C GLU A 289 1.38 13.56 21.88
N ALA A 290 1.27 14.89 21.87
CA ALA A 290 0.95 15.65 20.67
C ALA A 290 1.99 15.45 19.55
N MET A 291 3.29 15.41 19.90
CA MET A 291 4.35 15.04 18.96
C MET A 291 4.18 13.62 18.41
N PHE A 292 3.88 12.65 19.27
CA PHE A 292 3.63 11.26 18.86
C PHE A 292 2.43 11.16 17.92
N ARG A 293 1.32 11.85 18.24
CA ARG A 293 0.12 11.93 17.41
C ARG A 293 0.41 12.54 16.04
N GLY A 294 1.18 13.62 16.00
CA GLY A 294 1.48 14.35 14.78
C GLY A 294 2.48 13.64 13.85
N GLN A 295 3.55 13.07 14.41
CA GLN A 295 4.68 12.63 13.61
C GLN A 295 4.91 11.12 13.59
N CYS A 296 4.48 10.39 14.61
CA CYS A 296 4.71 8.94 14.71
C CYS A 296 3.47 8.13 14.34
N MET A 297 2.27 8.60 14.69
CA MET A 297 1.03 7.84 14.49
C MET A 297 0.57 7.69 13.04
N ALA A 298 1.20 8.41 12.12
CA ALA A 298 1.02 8.15 10.69
C ALA A 298 1.50 6.73 10.29
N CYS A 299 2.42 6.13 11.04
CA CYS A 299 3.01 4.83 10.75
C CYS A 299 2.97 3.84 11.93
N HIS A 300 2.83 4.33 13.15
CA HIS A 300 2.86 3.54 14.38
C HIS A 300 1.54 3.62 15.12
N THR A 301 1.18 2.53 15.80
CA THR A 301 0.12 2.56 16.81
C THR A 301 0.75 2.41 18.19
N VAL A 302 -0.02 2.68 19.24
CA VAL A 302 0.46 2.45 20.61
C VAL A 302 0.64 0.95 20.87
N ASN A 303 -0.36 0.12 20.56
CA ASN A 303 -0.40 -1.32 20.91
C ASN A 303 -0.66 -2.29 19.75
N GLY A 304 -1.06 -1.81 18.57
CA GLY A 304 -1.51 -2.64 17.44
C GLY A 304 -0.46 -2.80 16.34
N TYR A 305 -0.85 -2.47 15.09
CA TYR A 305 0.07 -2.49 13.95
C TYR A 305 1.28 -1.59 14.19
N ARG A 306 2.49 -2.15 14.05
CA ARG A 306 3.77 -1.47 14.37
C ARG A 306 3.75 -0.78 15.75
N SER A 307 3.28 -1.51 16.76
CA SER A 307 3.16 -1.11 18.17
C SER A 307 4.44 -0.47 18.73
N MET A 308 4.35 0.78 19.19
CA MET A 308 5.45 1.44 19.87
C MET A 308 5.80 0.77 21.20
N LYS A 309 4.82 0.29 21.97
CA LYS A 309 5.10 -0.44 23.21
C LYS A 309 5.96 -1.67 22.96
N ARG A 310 5.69 -2.40 21.87
CA ARG A 310 6.46 -3.58 21.50
C ARG A 310 7.84 -3.22 20.93
N LEU A 311 7.92 -2.20 20.08
CA LEU A 311 9.17 -1.80 19.41
C LEU A 311 10.17 -1.14 20.36
N LEU A 312 9.69 -0.54 21.45
CA LEU A 312 10.51 0.13 22.46
C LEU A 312 10.56 -0.62 23.81
N ALA A 313 10.01 -1.84 23.90
CA ALA A 313 9.84 -2.57 25.17
C ALA A 313 11.14 -2.67 26.00
N ASP A 314 12.26 -2.96 25.34
CA ASP A 314 13.56 -3.16 25.99
C ASP A 314 14.43 -1.90 26.01
N ARG A 315 13.86 -0.72 25.67
CA ARG A 315 14.60 0.54 25.59
C ARG A 315 14.31 1.40 26.82
N ASN A 316 15.37 1.78 27.53
CA ASN A 316 15.30 2.80 28.56
C ASN A 316 15.14 4.21 27.93
N ARG A 317 14.88 5.21 28.78
CA ARG A 317 14.67 6.61 28.35
C ARG A 317 15.83 7.18 27.53
N GLU A 318 17.07 6.83 27.87
CA GLU A 318 18.28 7.26 27.16
C GLU A 318 18.35 6.66 25.76
N ALA A 319 18.11 5.35 25.62
CA ALA A 319 18.07 4.66 24.34
C ALA A 319 16.96 5.18 23.43
N ILE A 320 15.82 5.60 24.01
CA ILE A 320 14.75 6.30 23.28
C ILE A 320 15.24 7.67 22.81
N SER A 321 15.90 8.45 23.68
CA SER A 321 16.45 9.76 23.30
C SER A 321 17.46 9.65 22.15
N ASN A 322 18.38 8.69 22.22
CA ASN A 322 19.37 8.46 21.16
C ASN A 322 18.72 8.11 19.82
N LEU A 323 17.64 7.32 19.84
CA LEU A 323 16.85 7.04 18.64
C LEU A 323 16.20 8.31 18.08
N LEU A 324 15.58 9.13 18.93
CA LEU A 324 14.96 10.39 18.50
C LEU A 324 15.98 11.38 17.94
N THR A 325 17.15 11.51 18.58
CA THR A 325 18.26 12.33 18.06
C THR A 325 18.67 11.86 16.67
N LEU A 326 18.79 10.55 16.43
CA LEU A 326 19.15 10.03 15.13
C LEU A 326 18.08 10.30 14.06
N LEU A 327 16.79 10.28 14.43
CA LEU A 327 15.68 10.64 13.55
C LEU A 327 15.58 12.15 13.28
N HIS A 328 16.07 12.97 14.21
CA HIS A 328 16.12 14.42 14.09
C HIS A 328 17.35 14.91 13.32
N ASP A 329 18.54 14.37 13.59
CA ASP A 329 19.75 14.71 12.82
C ASP A 329 19.62 14.28 11.34
N TYR A 330 18.87 13.20 11.10
CA TYR A 330 18.48 12.69 9.78
C TYR A 330 19.65 12.50 8.79
N LYS A 331 20.82 12.09 9.32
CA LYS A 331 22.06 11.93 8.56
C LYS A 331 21.89 10.95 7.39
N PRO A 332 22.58 11.17 6.24
CA PRO A 332 22.44 10.31 5.05
C PRO A 332 22.73 8.81 5.29
N ASP A 333 23.62 8.50 6.23
CA ASP A 333 24.05 7.16 6.61
C ASP A 333 23.14 6.50 7.68
N SER A 334 22.14 7.22 8.18
CA SER A 334 21.17 6.69 9.14
C SER A 334 20.41 5.50 8.54
N PRO A 335 20.41 4.32 9.19
CA PRO A 335 19.65 3.18 8.69
C PRO A 335 18.15 3.46 8.67
N TYR A 336 17.66 4.36 9.53
CA TYR A 336 16.24 4.70 9.65
C TYR A 336 15.75 5.64 8.55
N ARG A 337 16.65 6.42 7.93
CA ARG A 337 16.29 7.34 6.82
C ARG A 337 15.67 6.61 5.62
N ALA A 338 15.96 5.32 5.46
CA ALA A 338 15.40 4.49 4.40
C ALA A 338 13.89 4.20 4.59
N PHE A 339 13.35 4.25 5.80
CA PHE A 339 11.96 3.86 6.08
C PHE A 339 11.19 4.76 7.06
N MET A 340 11.86 5.68 7.76
CA MET A 340 11.25 6.64 8.68
C MET A 340 11.44 8.09 8.19
N PRO A 341 10.43 8.95 8.40
CA PRO A 341 10.51 10.36 8.07
C PRO A 341 11.44 11.12 9.03
N HIS A 342 11.87 12.32 8.63
CA HIS A 342 12.62 13.23 9.50
C HIS A 342 11.72 13.67 10.66
N LEU A 343 12.21 13.51 11.90
CA LEU A 343 11.54 14.01 13.10
C LEU A 343 11.80 15.53 13.23
N ALA A 344 10.79 16.34 12.95
CA ALA A 344 10.90 17.79 13.02
C ALA A 344 10.46 18.33 14.39
N GLY A 345 11.05 19.42 14.87
CA GLY A 345 10.64 20.09 16.11
C GLY A 345 11.83 20.60 16.91
N THR A 346 11.52 21.41 17.91
CA THR A 346 12.51 21.95 18.85
C THR A 346 13.05 20.86 19.76
N LYS A 347 14.23 21.10 20.35
CA LYS A 347 14.84 20.20 21.33
C LYS A 347 13.87 19.85 22.47
N GLU A 348 13.14 20.83 22.97
CA GLU A 348 12.16 20.66 24.06
C GLU A 348 10.98 19.77 23.65
N GLU A 349 10.49 19.89 22.41
CA GLU A 349 9.43 19.03 21.89
C GLU A 349 9.89 17.58 21.72
N ILE A 350 11.13 17.39 21.28
CA ILE A 350 11.73 16.06 21.10
C ILE A 350 12.00 15.41 22.46
N GLU A 351 12.46 16.18 23.45
CA GLU A 351 12.61 15.70 24.83
C GLU A 351 11.26 15.27 25.43
N ALA A 352 10.22 16.10 25.27
CA ALA A 352 8.86 15.77 25.69
C ALA A 352 8.33 14.50 25.01
N LEU A 353 8.59 14.33 23.70
CA LEU A 353 8.26 13.09 22.98
C LEU A 353 8.98 11.88 23.58
N GLY A 354 10.26 12.01 23.92
CA GLY A 354 11.01 10.95 24.58
C GLY A 354 10.44 10.56 25.94
N ASP A 355 10.01 11.54 26.74
CA ASP A 355 9.38 11.31 28.05
C ASP A 355 8.05 10.56 27.89
N TYR A 356 7.23 10.97 26.92
CA TYR A 356 5.98 10.28 26.61
C TYR A 356 6.21 8.84 26.14
N LEU A 357 7.17 8.61 25.24
CA LEU A 357 7.49 7.27 24.76
C LEU A 357 8.03 6.36 25.87
N ALA A 358 8.82 6.89 26.80
CA ALA A 358 9.27 6.13 27.97
C ALA A 358 8.14 5.82 28.95
N ALA A 359 7.22 6.77 29.16
CA ALA A 359 6.03 6.53 29.98
C ALA A 359 5.10 5.48 29.35
N LEU A 360 5.03 5.39 28.02
CA LEU A 360 4.26 4.37 27.31
C LEU A 360 4.82 2.95 27.51
N THR A 361 6.14 2.81 27.63
CA THR A 361 6.84 1.52 27.75
C THR A 361 7.10 1.10 29.18
N ALA A 362 7.08 2.04 30.14
CA ALA A 362 7.12 1.73 31.56
C ALA A 362 6.01 0.72 31.90
N ALA A 363 6.39 -0.40 32.51
CA ALA A 363 5.41 -1.36 33.02
C ALA A 363 4.44 -0.59 33.94
N PRO A 364 3.11 -0.87 33.88
CA PRO A 364 2.21 -0.33 34.89
C PRO A 364 2.80 -0.73 36.24
N ALA A 365 3.02 0.25 37.12
CA ALA A 365 3.53 0.00 38.46
C ALA A 365 2.73 -1.16 39.03
N SER A 366 3.41 -2.29 39.30
CA SER A 366 2.78 -3.42 39.95
C SER A 366 2.12 -2.87 41.20
N ASN A 367 0.81 -3.04 41.33
CA ASN A 367 0.08 -2.83 42.58
C ASN A 367 0.57 -3.88 43.61
N GLU A 368 1.83 -3.78 44.03
CA GLU A 368 2.28 -4.26 45.32
C GLU A 368 1.68 -3.33 46.37
N LYS A 369 0.40 -3.56 46.70
CA LYS A 369 -0.23 -3.21 47.98
C LYS A 369 -1.70 -3.63 48.01
N THR A 370 -1.95 -4.92 47.84
CA THR A 370 -3.14 -5.54 48.48
C THR A 370 -2.87 -6.98 48.90
N LYS A 371 -1.90 -7.21 49.79
CA LYS A 371 -2.02 -8.30 50.75
C LYS A 371 -2.93 -7.80 51.87
N VAL A 372 -4.24 -7.88 51.66
CA VAL A 372 -5.22 -7.82 52.74
C VAL A 372 -5.80 -9.23 52.87
N ALA A 373 -5.68 -9.75 54.09
CA ALA A 373 -6.10 -11.06 54.53
C ALA A 373 -7.56 -11.37 54.16
N GLY A 374 -7.82 -12.61 53.77
CA GLY A 374 -9.18 -13.06 53.46
C GLY A 374 -9.28 -14.56 53.21
N LYS A 375 -9.29 -15.32 54.32
CA LYS A 375 -9.93 -16.63 54.57
C LYS A 375 -10.07 -17.65 53.42
N GLN A 376 -9.52 -18.84 53.69
CA GLN A 376 -9.86 -20.11 53.05
C GLN A 376 -11.39 -20.29 52.91
N ALA A 377 -11.83 -20.68 51.70
CA ALA A 377 -13.11 -21.33 51.48
C ALA A 377 -12.84 -22.74 50.92
N PRO A 378 -13.56 -23.79 51.37
CA PRO A 378 -13.26 -25.17 51.03
C PRO A 378 -13.72 -25.53 49.62
N VAL A 379 -12.94 -26.42 49.01
CA VAL A 379 -13.17 -27.05 47.71
C VAL A 379 -14.41 -27.94 47.76
N ILE A 380 -15.35 -27.76 46.82
CA ILE A 380 -16.38 -28.76 46.49
C ILE A 380 -16.09 -29.26 45.08
N SER A 381 -15.79 -30.55 44.95
CA SER A 381 -15.63 -31.26 43.67
C SER A 381 -16.99 -31.44 42.97
N PRO A 382 -17.08 -31.20 41.64
CA PRO A 382 -18.24 -31.62 40.87
C PRO A 382 -18.01 -33.05 40.31
N GLY A 383 -18.84 -33.99 40.76
CA GLY A 383 -19.05 -35.27 40.10
C GLY A 383 -20.52 -35.39 39.71
N LYS A 384 -20.76 -35.72 38.42
CA LYS A 384 -22.04 -36.09 37.78
C LYS A 384 -23.02 -34.91 37.65
N LEU A 385 -23.47 -34.47 36.47
CA LEU A 385 -23.80 -35.12 35.19
C LEU A 385 -23.49 -34.17 34.04
#